data_AF-A0A935ZQB5-F1
#
_entry.id   AF-A0A935ZQB5-F1
#
_cell.length_a   1.000
_cell.length_b   1.000
_cell.length_c   1.000
_cell.angle_alpha   90.00
_cell.angle_beta   90.00
_cell.angle_gamma   90.00
#
_symmetry.space_group_name_H-M   'P 1'
#
loop_
_entity.id
_entity.type
_entity.pdbx_description
1 polymer ?
#
loop_
_entity_poly.entity_id
_entity_poly.type
_entity_poly.pdbx_seq_one_letter_code
_entity_poly.pdbx_strand_id
1 'polypeptide(L)'
;MSFRFGRRTFFAASLATAACGKPPTDVAVGDDCQIAREAERRGDYRTARSAFATCLQREPGFIDSHLSYQRILELEDGIEGARKIYAELARDNPGVMTTFAHARILPTGDRASALERLAASNPDFAPVYYELANDVSDRVMGLQPLAAKRKEKLYLQQFLDRAKGPEFVKWFADYALAESWIRDAQARMAKLGAISAFTADPPLTMTASPSNAGWMISFAASELNTGMEYRLGGETDFKTFESYFTVPLGTDTTRIEVRYRDPSGAWQGPFDFTLEPRKQLGSFGKSVLEKMPNIWVALGEGDNAKWLYFTTAMVYRCSIDRLEYGLDTDTPDREFSLPPCDPRDPMAIPDGTLPMIEIDPKVDFVSVRLTFADGERTEVHRIERRR
;
A
#
# COMPACT_ATOMS: atom_id res chain seq x y z
N MET A 1 -53.63 4.65 -9.46
CA MET A 1 -52.30 3.98 -9.51
C MET A 1 -51.32 4.84 -8.72
N SER A 2 -50.96 4.41 -7.51
CA SER A 2 -50.08 5.14 -6.60
C SER A 2 -48.88 4.23 -6.30
N PHE A 3 -47.69 4.62 -6.77
CA PHE A 3 -46.45 3.89 -6.50
C PHE A 3 -45.85 4.39 -5.18
N ARG A 4 -45.85 3.53 -4.16
CA ARG A 4 -45.12 3.73 -2.90
C ARG A 4 -43.64 3.39 -3.11
N PHE A 5 -42.78 4.36 -2.87
CA PHE A 5 -41.33 4.16 -2.70
C PHE A 5 -41.06 3.34 -1.44
N GLY A 6 -40.51 2.13 -1.61
CA GLY A 6 -40.01 1.31 -0.53
C GLY A 6 -38.64 1.79 -0.05
N ARG A 7 -38.55 2.23 1.21
CA ARG A 7 -37.31 2.44 1.95
C ARG A 7 -36.48 1.14 1.93
N ARG A 8 -35.31 1.16 1.28
CA ARG A 8 -34.25 0.17 1.50
C ARG A 8 -33.54 0.53 2.80
N THR A 9 -33.92 -0.12 3.87
CA THR A 9 -33.17 -0.12 5.13
C THR A 9 -31.87 -0.89 4.92
N PHE A 10 -30.76 -0.23 5.24
CA PHE A 10 -29.43 -0.81 5.38
C PHE A 10 -29.47 -1.96 6.40
N PHE A 11 -29.20 -3.19 5.96
CA PHE A 11 -28.82 -4.28 6.86
C PHE A 11 -27.33 -4.17 7.15
N ALA A 12 -26.98 -3.29 8.09
CA ALA A 12 -25.65 -3.18 8.68
C ALA A 12 -25.80 -3.28 10.20
N ALA A 13 -26.14 -4.47 10.70
CA ALA A 13 -26.01 -4.88 12.11
C ALA A 13 -26.61 -6.27 12.28
N SER A 14 -25.82 -7.33 12.14
CA SER A 14 -25.98 -8.59 12.90
C SER A 14 -24.91 -9.60 12.48
N LEU A 15 -23.67 -9.40 12.90
CA LEU A 15 -22.64 -10.46 12.92
C LEU A 15 -21.91 -10.52 14.28
N ALA A 16 -22.33 -9.72 15.27
CA ALA A 16 -21.58 -9.51 16.51
C ALA A 16 -22.07 -10.32 17.73
N THR A 17 -23.09 -11.18 17.60
CA THR A 17 -23.70 -11.85 18.77
C THR A 17 -23.82 -13.37 18.65
N ALA A 18 -23.23 -14.00 17.63
CA ALA A 18 -23.36 -15.45 17.42
C ALA A 18 -22.03 -16.24 17.31
N ALA A 19 -20.87 -15.61 17.57
CA ALA A 19 -19.58 -16.28 17.35
C ALA A 19 -19.16 -17.24 18.48
N CYS A 20 -19.57 -16.99 19.72
CA CYS A 20 -19.38 -17.90 20.84
C CYS A 20 -20.75 -18.27 21.40
N GLY A 21 -21.16 -19.52 21.21
CA GLY A 21 -22.30 -20.07 21.94
C GLY A 21 -22.09 -19.96 23.45
N LYS A 22 -23.17 -20.15 24.24
CA LYS A 22 -23.07 -20.17 25.70
C LYS A 22 -21.90 -21.08 26.13
N PRO A 23 -21.08 -20.65 27.11
CA PRO A 23 -19.95 -21.44 27.57
C PRO A 23 -20.46 -22.82 28.04
N PRO A 24 -19.82 -23.93 27.65
CA PRO A 24 -20.07 -25.20 28.31
C PRO A 24 -19.78 -25.00 29.80
N THR A 25 -20.76 -25.31 30.63
CA THR A 25 -20.75 -25.06 32.08
C THR A 25 -19.76 -25.96 32.84
N ASP A 26 -19.12 -26.92 32.17
CA ASP A 26 -18.26 -27.94 32.78
C ASP A 26 -16.98 -28.18 31.97
N VAL A 27 -16.15 -27.15 31.77
CA VAL A 27 -14.73 -27.43 31.49
C VAL A 27 -14.07 -27.67 32.84
N ALA A 28 -13.84 -28.94 33.17
CA ALA A 28 -13.11 -29.32 34.38
C ALA A 28 -11.68 -28.79 34.28
N VAL A 29 -11.43 -27.64 34.89
CA VAL A 29 -10.09 -27.11 35.13
C VAL A 29 -9.56 -27.86 36.35
N GLY A 30 -8.46 -28.61 36.23
CA GLY A 30 -7.89 -29.34 37.36
C GLY A 30 -7.66 -28.46 38.60
N ASP A 31 -7.82 -29.06 39.79
CA ASP A 31 -7.81 -28.37 41.09
C ASP A 31 -6.62 -27.40 41.24
N ASP A 32 -5.43 -27.80 40.80
CA ASP A 32 -4.19 -26.99 40.88
C ASP A 32 -4.27 -25.69 40.06
N CYS A 33 -4.88 -25.74 38.87
CA CYS A 33 -5.03 -24.58 38.00
C CYS A 33 -6.07 -23.58 38.55
N GLN A 34 -7.08 -24.06 39.27
CA GLN A 34 -8.04 -23.20 39.97
C GLN A 34 -7.40 -22.51 41.18
N ILE A 35 -6.64 -23.26 41.99
CA ILE A 35 -5.86 -22.73 43.12
C ILE A 35 -4.91 -21.62 42.62
N ALA A 36 -4.22 -21.86 41.51
CA ALA A 36 -3.30 -20.89 40.93
C ALA A 36 -3.99 -19.55 40.59
N ARG A 37 -5.16 -19.61 39.94
CA ARG A 37 -5.94 -18.41 39.58
C ARG A 37 -6.49 -17.67 40.79
N GLU A 38 -6.93 -18.40 41.81
CA GLU A 38 -7.39 -17.78 43.05
C GLU A 38 -6.26 -17.05 43.77
N ALA A 39 -5.08 -17.68 43.85
CA ALA A 39 -3.90 -17.06 44.41
C ALA A 39 -3.47 -15.82 43.62
N GLU A 40 -3.47 -15.89 42.28
CA GLU A 40 -3.18 -14.75 41.39
C GLU A 40 -4.15 -13.59 41.64
N ARG A 41 -5.47 -13.85 41.71
CA ARG A 41 -6.48 -12.82 41.99
C ARG A 41 -6.31 -12.16 43.36
N ARG A 42 -5.78 -12.88 44.35
CA ARG A 42 -5.47 -12.35 45.69
C ARG A 42 -4.12 -11.62 45.74
N GLY A 43 -3.34 -11.63 44.66
CA GLY A 43 -1.98 -11.08 44.63
C GLY A 43 -0.94 -11.94 45.35
N ASP A 44 -1.25 -13.20 45.67
CA ASP A 44 -0.31 -14.15 46.27
C ASP A 44 0.49 -14.86 45.18
N TYR A 45 1.45 -14.13 44.59
CA TYR A 45 2.24 -14.61 43.46
C TYR A 45 3.12 -15.82 43.77
N ARG A 46 3.56 -15.97 45.03
CA ARG A 46 4.35 -17.14 45.46
C ARG A 46 3.52 -18.42 45.37
N THR A 47 2.30 -18.39 45.91
CA THR A 47 1.36 -19.52 45.82
C THR A 47 0.88 -19.73 44.39
N ALA A 48 0.61 -18.65 43.65
CA ALA A 48 0.20 -18.74 42.25
C ALA A 48 1.28 -19.41 41.40
N ARG A 49 2.55 -19.05 41.57
CA ARG A 49 3.68 -19.64 40.83
C ARG A 49 3.81 -21.13 41.05
N SER A 50 3.80 -21.59 42.30
CA SER A 50 3.95 -23.03 42.61
C SER A 50 2.75 -23.84 42.13
N ALA A 51 1.55 -23.29 42.25
CA ALA A 51 0.31 -23.91 41.77
C ALA A 51 0.28 -23.97 40.23
N PHE A 52 0.65 -22.90 39.52
CA PHE A 52 0.75 -22.90 38.05
C PHE A 52 1.80 -23.89 37.55
N ALA A 53 2.97 -23.99 38.20
CA ALA A 53 4.00 -24.97 37.83
C ALA A 53 3.46 -26.41 37.90
N THR A 54 2.72 -26.74 38.97
CA THR A 54 2.10 -28.07 39.16
C THR A 54 0.98 -28.31 38.14
N CYS A 55 0.10 -27.32 37.99
CA CYS A 55 -1.00 -27.31 37.02
C CYS A 55 -0.49 -27.62 35.60
N LEU A 56 0.50 -26.87 35.10
CA LEU A 56 0.96 -26.99 33.71
C LEU A 56 1.82 -28.25 33.46
N GLN A 57 2.40 -28.84 34.48
CA GLN A 57 3.04 -30.16 34.37
C GLN A 57 2.00 -31.28 34.17
N ARG A 58 0.83 -31.18 34.82
CA ARG A 58 -0.23 -32.19 34.79
C ARG A 58 -1.22 -31.99 33.65
N GLU A 59 -1.63 -30.75 33.43
CA GLU A 59 -2.67 -30.32 32.48
C GLU A 59 -2.23 -29.01 31.78
N PRO A 60 -1.43 -29.08 30.70
CA PRO A 60 -0.99 -27.90 29.96
C PRO A 60 -2.10 -27.25 29.11
N GLY A 61 -3.38 -27.52 29.41
CA GLY A 61 -4.47 -27.44 28.44
C GLY A 61 -4.93 -26.03 28.03
N PHE A 62 -4.60 -24.99 28.80
CA PHE A 62 -5.22 -23.67 28.65
C PHE A 62 -4.22 -22.55 28.42
N ILE A 63 -4.46 -21.74 27.38
CA ILE A 63 -3.58 -20.64 26.96
C ILE A 63 -3.44 -19.65 28.09
N ASP A 64 -4.55 -19.23 28.68
CA ASP A 64 -4.61 -18.27 29.76
C ASP A 64 -3.80 -18.71 30.99
N SER A 65 -3.77 -20.00 31.32
CA SER A 65 -2.90 -20.51 32.41
C SER A 65 -1.42 -20.36 32.06
N HIS A 66 -1.02 -20.64 30.82
CA HIS A 66 0.35 -20.40 30.36
C HIS A 66 0.71 -18.91 30.37
N LEU A 67 -0.20 -18.04 29.92
CA LEU A 67 0.00 -16.59 29.89
C LEU A 67 0.20 -16.00 31.30
N SER A 68 -0.65 -16.37 32.25
CA SER A 68 -0.51 -15.94 33.65
C SER A 68 0.82 -16.43 34.24
N TYR A 69 1.17 -17.70 34.00
CA TYR A 69 2.43 -18.24 34.50
C TYR A 69 3.65 -17.53 33.91
N GLN A 70 3.65 -17.26 32.59
CA GLN A 70 4.73 -16.49 31.95
C GLN A 70 4.89 -15.11 32.58
N ARG A 71 3.78 -14.39 32.82
CA ARG A 71 3.82 -13.07 33.45
C ARG A 71 4.41 -13.12 34.86
N ILE A 72 4.04 -14.13 35.65
CA ILE A 72 4.58 -14.30 37.00
C ILE A 72 6.09 -14.59 36.95
N LEU A 73 6.52 -15.49 36.06
CA LEU A 73 7.94 -15.79 35.88
C LEU A 73 8.75 -14.59 35.39
N GLU A 74 8.22 -13.82 34.44
CA GLU A 74 8.87 -12.60 33.96
C GLU A 74 9.00 -11.54 35.06
N LEU A 75 8.01 -11.43 35.96
CA LEU A 75 8.03 -10.51 37.09
C LEU A 75 9.07 -10.92 38.15
N GLU A 76 9.20 -12.22 38.45
CA GLU A 76 10.09 -12.71 39.51
C GLU A 76 11.52 -12.98 39.03
N ASP A 77 11.68 -13.63 37.87
CA ASP A 77 12.95 -14.17 37.37
C ASP A 77 13.45 -13.44 36.11
N GLY A 78 12.67 -12.50 35.57
CA GLY A 78 12.92 -11.87 34.28
C GLY A 78 12.65 -12.78 33.08
N ILE A 79 12.76 -12.23 31.87
CA ILE A 79 12.46 -12.96 30.63
C ILE A 79 13.38 -14.17 30.41
N GLU A 80 14.65 -14.09 30.81
CA GLU A 80 15.59 -15.21 30.68
C GLU A 80 15.25 -16.36 31.63
N GLY A 81 14.80 -16.06 32.86
CA GLY A 81 14.32 -17.05 33.80
C GLY A 81 13.07 -17.77 33.28
N ALA A 82 12.10 -16.99 32.78
CA ALA A 82 10.90 -17.53 32.15
C ALA A 82 11.24 -18.45 30.96
N ARG A 83 12.16 -18.04 30.08
CA ARG A 83 12.66 -18.85 28.94
C ARG A 83 13.24 -20.18 29.38
N LYS A 84 14.09 -20.18 30.40
CA LYS A 84 14.71 -21.41 30.91
C LYS A 84 13.66 -22.41 31.41
N ILE A 85 12.71 -21.94 32.21
CA ILE A 85 11.64 -22.78 32.77
C ILE A 85 10.76 -23.35 31.65
N TYR A 86 10.38 -22.53 30.66
CA TYR A 86 9.57 -22.99 29.54
C TYR A 86 10.32 -23.90 28.57
N ALA A 87 11.64 -23.75 28.44
CA ALA A 87 12.47 -24.69 27.68
C ALA A 87 12.51 -26.08 28.36
N GLU A 88 12.54 -26.12 29.69
CA GLU A 88 12.42 -27.37 30.46
C GLU A 88 11.00 -27.95 30.34
N LEU A 89 9.97 -27.14 30.55
CA LEU A 89 8.57 -27.58 30.44
C LEU A 89 8.23 -28.12 29.03
N ALA A 90 8.71 -27.46 27.97
CA ALA A 90 8.51 -27.91 26.59
C ALA A 90 9.29 -29.20 26.26
N ARG A 91 10.40 -29.47 26.95
CA ARG A 91 11.14 -30.73 26.82
C ARG A 91 10.40 -31.87 27.51
N ASP A 92 9.88 -31.63 28.70
CA ASP A 92 9.25 -32.66 29.53
C ASP A 92 7.81 -32.96 29.06
N ASN A 93 7.12 -31.97 28.50
CA ASN A 93 5.75 -32.10 28.00
C ASN A 93 5.55 -31.37 26.65
N PRO A 94 5.96 -31.97 25.52
CA PRO A 94 5.98 -31.34 24.19
C PRO A 94 4.61 -31.25 23.50
N GLY A 95 3.57 -30.79 24.20
CA GLY A 95 2.23 -30.56 23.63
C GLY A 95 2.15 -29.30 22.76
N VAL A 96 1.10 -29.18 21.93
CA VAL A 96 0.84 -27.99 21.08
C VAL A 96 0.80 -26.70 21.92
N MET A 97 0.20 -26.78 23.11
CA MET A 97 0.03 -25.66 24.03
C MET A 97 1.34 -25.24 24.69
N THR A 98 2.11 -26.20 25.21
CA THR A 98 3.43 -25.94 25.78
C THR A 98 4.40 -25.41 24.71
N THR A 99 4.35 -25.96 23.50
CA THR A 99 5.15 -25.51 22.36
C THR A 99 4.80 -24.09 21.95
N PHE A 100 3.50 -23.79 21.86
CA PHE A 100 3.00 -22.44 21.61
C PHE A 100 3.46 -21.45 22.67
N ALA A 101 3.24 -21.78 23.94
CA ALA A 101 3.62 -20.93 25.05
C ALA A 101 5.13 -20.68 25.07
N HIS A 102 5.96 -21.72 24.91
CA HIS A 102 7.41 -21.58 24.81
C HIS A 102 7.81 -20.68 23.63
N ALA A 103 7.23 -20.88 22.44
CA ALA A 103 7.52 -20.05 21.27
C ALA A 103 7.29 -18.55 21.54
N ARG A 104 6.20 -18.18 22.23
CA ARG A 104 5.82 -16.77 22.49
C ARG A 104 6.87 -15.96 23.24
N ILE A 105 7.64 -16.60 24.12
CA ILE A 105 8.64 -15.89 24.94
C ILE A 105 10.04 -15.90 24.31
N LEU A 106 10.23 -16.59 23.18
CA LEU A 106 11.51 -16.58 22.46
C LEU A 106 11.85 -15.16 21.96
N PRO A 107 13.14 -14.89 21.66
CA PRO A 107 13.54 -13.68 20.93
C PRO A 107 12.78 -13.56 19.60
N THR A 108 12.51 -12.34 19.14
CA THR A 108 11.63 -12.08 17.98
C THR A 108 11.95 -12.91 16.73
N GLY A 109 13.23 -13.09 16.37
CA GLY A 109 13.63 -13.88 15.21
C GLY A 109 13.34 -15.39 15.36
N ASP A 110 13.61 -15.93 16.55
CA ASP A 110 13.37 -17.35 16.86
C ASP A 110 11.88 -17.63 17.06
N ARG A 111 11.16 -16.68 17.66
CA ARG A 111 9.72 -16.74 17.91
C ARG A 111 8.93 -16.88 16.61
N ALA A 112 9.15 -15.99 15.65
CA ALA A 112 8.44 -16.04 14.37
C ALA A 112 8.66 -17.40 13.68
N SER A 113 9.92 -17.84 13.62
CA SER A 113 10.29 -19.14 13.03
C SER A 113 9.64 -20.32 13.77
N ALA A 114 9.56 -20.28 15.10
CA ALA A 114 8.93 -21.32 15.90
C ALA A 114 7.40 -21.34 15.73
N LEU A 115 6.75 -20.18 15.71
CA LEU A 115 5.31 -20.05 15.48
C LEU A 115 4.93 -20.49 14.06
N GLU A 116 5.72 -20.15 13.03
CA GLU A 116 5.48 -20.60 11.65
C GLU A 116 5.58 -22.13 11.53
N ARG A 117 6.59 -22.76 12.16
CA ARG A 117 6.68 -24.22 12.22
C ARG A 117 5.49 -24.84 12.96
N LEU A 118 5.06 -24.22 14.06
CA LEU A 118 3.90 -24.69 14.81
C LEU A 118 2.62 -24.63 13.98
N ALA A 119 2.42 -23.53 13.24
CA ALA A 119 1.30 -23.33 12.33
C ALA A 119 1.30 -24.35 11.18
N ALA A 120 2.47 -24.66 10.62
CA ALA A 120 2.61 -25.66 9.56
C ALA A 120 2.24 -27.07 10.05
N SER A 121 2.64 -27.44 11.27
CA SER A 121 2.34 -28.75 11.86
C SER A 121 0.93 -28.85 12.45
N ASN A 122 0.29 -27.72 12.79
CA ASN A 122 -1.02 -27.66 13.42
C ASN A 122 -1.89 -26.59 12.75
N PRO A 123 -2.31 -26.80 11.49
CA PRO A 123 -2.99 -25.76 10.72
C PRO A 123 -4.33 -25.34 11.33
N ASP A 124 -4.98 -26.15 12.15
CA ASP A 124 -6.25 -25.80 12.80
C ASP A 124 -6.08 -25.07 14.14
N PHE A 125 -4.85 -24.97 14.65
CA PHE A 125 -4.57 -24.32 15.92
C PHE A 125 -4.60 -22.78 15.77
N ALA A 126 -5.81 -22.21 15.72
CA ALA A 126 -6.04 -20.78 15.50
C ALA A 126 -5.12 -19.83 16.31
N PRO A 127 -4.86 -20.06 17.62
CA PRO A 127 -4.03 -19.17 18.44
C PRO A 127 -2.66 -18.82 17.86
N VAL A 128 -2.03 -19.71 17.08
CA VAL A 128 -0.73 -19.44 16.47
C VAL A 128 -0.78 -18.27 15.47
N TYR A 129 -1.86 -18.16 14.71
CA TYR A 129 -2.03 -17.11 13.71
C TYR A 129 -2.27 -15.74 14.37
N TYR A 130 -2.92 -15.72 15.53
CA TYR A 130 -3.08 -14.50 16.32
C TYR A 130 -1.72 -13.96 16.78
N GLU A 131 -0.83 -14.83 17.27
CA GLU A 131 0.50 -14.41 17.70
C GLU A 131 1.41 -14.06 16.53
N LEU A 132 1.34 -14.79 15.41
CA LEU A 132 2.03 -14.39 14.18
C LEU A 132 1.58 -13.00 13.71
N ALA A 133 0.29 -12.67 13.83
CA ALA A 133 -0.19 -11.32 13.54
C ALA A 133 0.36 -10.28 14.53
N ASN A 134 0.47 -10.60 15.81
CA ASN A 134 1.05 -9.70 16.82
C ASN A 134 2.51 -9.36 16.50
N ASP A 135 3.31 -10.34 16.08
CA ASP A 135 4.74 -10.18 15.80
C ASP A 135 5.05 -9.16 14.70
N VAL A 136 4.13 -9.03 13.74
CA VAL A 136 4.27 -8.09 12.62
C VAL A 136 3.39 -6.85 12.78
N SER A 137 2.75 -6.66 13.93
CA SER A 137 1.84 -5.53 14.18
C SER A 137 2.57 -4.23 14.50
N ASP A 138 1.85 -3.11 14.37
CA ASP A 138 2.32 -1.79 14.83
C ASP A 138 2.65 -1.74 16.33
N ARG A 139 2.02 -2.59 17.15
CA ARG A 139 2.31 -2.69 18.60
C ARG A 139 3.74 -3.14 18.89
N VAL A 140 4.27 -4.05 18.07
CA VAL A 140 5.62 -4.61 18.25
C VAL A 140 6.64 -3.81 17.45
N MET A 141 6.29 -3.40 16.23
CA MET A 141 7.23 -2.73 15.32
C MET A 141 7.27 -1.20 15.49
N GLY A 142 6.26 -0.61 16.16
CA GLY A 142 6.05 0.84 16.17
C GLY A 142 5.61 1.33 14.79
N LEU A 143 6.59 1.59 13.91
CA LEU A 143 6.33 1.98 12.53
C LEU A 143 6.27 0.75 11.62
N GLN A 144 5.06 0.27 11.39
CA GLN A 144 4.81 -0.96 10.62
C GLN A 144 4.92 -0.73 9.10
N PRO A 145 5.85 -1.42 8.40
CA PRO A 145 5.98 -1.33 6.93
C PRO A 145 4.81 -2.01 6.21
N LEU A 146 4.58 -1.64 4.94
CA LEU A 146 3.51 -2.16 4.09
C LEU A 146 3.57 -3.69 3.96
N ALA A 147 4.77 -4.25 3.85
CA ALA A 147 4.98 -5.70 3.81
C ALA A 147 4.49 -6.39 5.09
N ALA A 148 4.80 -5.81 6.27
CA ALA A 148 4.33 -6.33 7.55
C ALA A 148 2.82 -6.20 7.71
N LYS A 149 2.22 -5.09 7.25
CA LYS A 149 0.76 -4.91 7.22
C LYS A 149 0.05 -5.96 6.36
N ARG A 150 0.62 -6.31 5.20
CA ARG A 150 0.10 -7.38 4.32
C ARG A 150 0.16 -8.74 5.02
N LYS A 151 1.28 -9.05 5.70
CA LYS A 151 1.42 -10.27 6.52
C LYS A 151 0.43 -10.30 7.70
N GLU A 152 0.30 -9.19 8.43
CA GLU A 152 -0.64 -9.07 9.54
C GLU A 152 -2.07 -9.37 9.07
N LYS A 153 -2.49 -8.75 7.97
CA LYS A 153 -3.81 -9.00 7.37
C LYS A 153 -4.00 -10.48 7.03
N LEU A 154 -3.00 -11.12 6.42
CA LEU A 154 -3.05 -12.55 6.10
C LEU A 154 -3.16 -13.43 7.35
N TYR A 155 -2.40 -13.15 8.41
CA TYR A 155 -2.45 -13.91 9.65
C TYR A 155 -3.75 -13.70 10.42
N LEU A 156 -4.25 -12.46 10.49
CA LEU A 156 -5.56 -12.18 11.07
C LEU A 156 -6.69 -12.88 10.31
N GLN A 157 -6.59 -12.98 8.98
CA GLN A 157 -7.57 -13.70 8.17
C GLN A 157 -7.55 -15.19 8.54
N GLN A 158 -6.35 -15.79 8.56
CA GLN A 158 -6.17 -17.19 8.95
C GLN A 158 -6.68 -17.48 10.37
N PHE A 159 -6.44 -16.56 11.31
CA PHE A 159 -6.97 -16.64 12.66
C PHE A 159 -8.51 -16.62 12.67
N LEU A 160 -9.14 -15.58 12.09
CA LEU A 160 -10.59 -15.41 12.08
C LEU A 160 -11.33 -16.54 11.36
N ASP A 161 -10.71 -17.13 10.33
CA ASP A 161 -11.30 -18.27 9.61
C ASP A 161 -11.39 -19.53 10.48
N ARG A 162 -10.50 -19.66 11.46
CA ARG A 162 -10.37 -20.83 12.36
C ARG A 162 -10.92 -20.59 13.76
N ALA A 163 -10.97 -19.33 14.21
CA ALA A 163 -11.42 -18.94 15.54
C ALA A 163 -12.96 -18.97 15.66
N LYS A 164 -13.56 -20.16 15.51
CA LYS A 164 -15.01 -20.35 15.45
C LYS A 164 -15.49 -21.41 16.45
N GLY A 165 -16.56 -21.08 17.18
CA GLY A 165 -17.30 -22.05 17.99
C GLY A 165 -16.44 -22.79 19.05
N PRO A 166 -16.83 -24.01 19.42
CA PRO A 166 -16.18 -24.75 20.52
C PRO A 166 -14.73 -25.15 20.21
N GLU A 167 -14.37 -25.31 18.94
CA GLU A 167 -13.02 -25.74 18.51
C GLU A 167 -11.93 -24.70 18.80
N PHE A 168 -12.28 -23.41 18.81
CA PHE A 168 -11.38 -22.35 19.23
C PHE A 168 -11.36 -22.19 20.75
N VAL A 169 -12.54 -22.26 21.34
CA VAL A 169 -12.73 -21.92 22.76
C VAL A 169 -12.16 -23.00 23.69
N LYS A 170 -12.06 -24.26 23.24
CA LYS A 170 -11.46 -25.36 24.02
C LYS A 170 -10.01 -25.10 24.49
N TRP A 171 -9.30 -24.18 23.86
CA TRP A 171 -7.93 -23.80 24.23
C TRP A 171 -7.85 -22.79 25.39
N PHE A 172 -9.01 -22.31 25.87
CA PHE A 172 -9.10 -21.27 26.89
C PHE A 172 -9.98 -21.75 28.04
N ALA A 173 -9.55 -21.51 29.27
CA ALA A 173 -10.41 -21.64 30.44
C ALA A 173 -11.17 -20.33 30.71
N ASP A 174 -10.57 -19.18 30.36
CA ASP A 174 -11.20 -17.87 30.35
C ASP A 174 -11.78 -17.54 28.96
N TYR A 175 -13.09 -17.73 28.83
CA TYR A 175 -13.85 -17.39 27.63
C TYR A 175 -13.78 -15.91 27.26
N ALA A 176 -13.65 -15.01 28.25
CA ALA A 176 -13.56 -13.58 27.98
C ALA A 176 -12.24 -13.23 27.28
N LEU A 177 -11.15 -13.95 27.60
CA LEU A 177 -9.89 -13.81 26.88
C LEU A 177 -10.02 -14.27 25.42
N ALA A 178 -10.63 -15.44 25.18
CA ALA A 178 -10.87 -15.95 23.83
C ALA A 178 -11.68 -14.95 22.98
N GLU A 179 -12.75 -14.40 23.56
CA GLU A 179 -13.58 -13.40 22.90
C GLU A 179 -12.81 -12.09 22.64
N SER A 180 -11.93 -11.69 23.58
CA SER A 180 -11.09 -10.50 23.40
C SER A 180 -10.13 -10.64 22.19
N TRP A 181 -9.57 -11.82 21.94
CA TRP A 181 -8.70 -12.07 20.79
C TRP A 181 -9.46 -11.95 19.47
N ILE A 182 -10.69 -12.49 19.41
CA ILE A 182 -11.56 -12.35 18.24
C ILE A 182 -11.88 -10.88 17.99
N ARG A 183 -12.29 -10.13 19.01
CA ARG A 183 -12.61 -8.69 18.87
C ARG A 183 -11.40 -7.87 18.46
N ASP A 184 -10.24 -8.11 19.05
CA ASP A 184 -8.99 -7.44 18.68
C ASP A 184 -8.63 -7.70 17.21
N ALA A 185 -8.69 -8.97 16.80
CA ALA A 185 -8.40 -9.36 15.42
C ALA A 185 -9.37 -8.73 14.42
N GLN A 186 -10.66 -8.69 14.72
CA GLN A 186 -11.67 -8.03 13.88
C GLN A 186 -11.41 -6.52 13.75
N ALA A 187 -11.10 -5.85 14.86
CA ALA A 187 -10.81 -4.41 14.85
C ALA A 187 -9.56 -4.09 14.02
N ARG A 188 -8.49 -4.89 14.17
CA ARG A 188 -7.26 -4.74 13.37
C ARG A 188 -7.48 -5.07 11.90
N MET A 189 -8.24 -6.12 11.60
CA MET A 189 -8.63 -6.46 10.23
C MET A 189 -9.38 -5.31 9.55
N ALA A 190 -10.32 -4.68 10.25
CA ALA A 190 -11.07 -3.52 9.74
C ALA A 190 -10.15 -2.32 9.46
N LYS A 191 -9.23 -2.00 10.39
CA LYS A 191 -8.22 -0.93 10.21
C LYS A 191 -7.34 -1.19 8.99
N LEU A 192 -6.87 -2.42 8.82
CA LEU A 192 -6.05 -2.84 7.67
C LEU A 192 -6.88 -2.80 6.38
N GLY A 193 -8.14 -3.25 6.40
CA GLY A 193 -9.03 -3.24 5.23
C GLY A 193 -9.23 -1.87 4.58
N ALA A 194 -9.09 -0.77 5.35
CA ALA A 194 -9.24 0.60 4.86
C ALA A 194 -8.01 1.16 4.12
N ILE A 195 -6.88 0.42 4.07
CA ILE A 195 -5.62 0.92 3.51
C ILE A 195 -5.55 0.65 1.99
N SER A 196 -5.72 1.70 1.18
CA SER A 196 -5.62 1.63 -0.29
C SER A 196 -4.25 1.19 -0.80
N ALA A 197 -3.17 1.46 -0.05
CA ALA A 197 -1.81 1.02 -0.42
C ALA A 197 -1.66 -0.52 -0.55
N PHE A 198 -2.62 -1.31 -0.05
CA PHE A 198 -2.61 -2.76 -0.26
C PHE A 198 -2.95 -3.18 -1.68
N THR A 199 -3.68 -2.36 -2.43
CA THR A 199 -4.05 -2.68 -3.82
C THR A 199 -3.05 -2.16 -4.83
N ALA A 200 -2.13 -1.28 -4.42
CA ALA A 200 -1.05 -0.81 -5.28
C ALA A 200 0.01 -1.92 -5.42
N ASP A 201 0.11 -2.47 -6.62
CA ASP A 201 1.17 -3.39 -7.02
C ASP A 201 1.69 -2.97 -8.40
N PRO A 202 2.93 -2.46 -8.51
CA PRO A 202 3.88 -2.21 -7.42
C PRO A 202 3.43 -1.08 -6.47
N PRO A 203 3.95 -1.01 -5.23
CA PRO A 203 3.66 0.07 -4.26
C PRO A 203 4.42 1.37 -4.58
N LEU A 204 4.82 1.55 -5.83
CA LEU A 204 5.61 2.66 -6.36
C LEU A 204 4.89 3.19 -7.62
N THR A 205 4.80 4.51 -7.75
CA THR A 205 4.32 5.17 -8.96
C THR A 205 5.46 5.88 -9.67
N MET A 206 5.72 5.52 -10.92
CA MET A 206 6.70 6.21 -11.77
C MET A 206 6.10 7.45 -12.42
N THR A 207 6.84 8.55 -12.41
CA THR A 207 6.59 9.72 -13.26
C THR A 207 7.80 9.94 -14.15
N ALA A 208 7.57 10.14 -15.44
CA ALA A 208 8.61 10.46 -16.42
C ALA A 208 8.22 11.73 -17.17
N SER A 209 9.05 12.76 -17.04
CA SER A 209 8.83 14.06 -17.69
C SER A 209 10.00 14.40 -18.59
N PRO A 210 9.77 14.83 -19.85
CA PRO A 210 10.85 15.28 -20.71
C PRO A 210 11.39 16.64 -20.24
N SER A 211 12.70 16.84 -20.39
CA SER A 211 13.40 18.10 -20.12
C SER A 211 14.52 18.30 -21.14
N ASN A 212 15.12 19.49 -21.19
CA ASN A 212 16.31 19.75 -22.00
C ASN A 212 17.54 18.92 -21.59
N ALA A 213 17.54 18.33 -20.40
CA ALA A 213 18.63 17.49 -19.90
C ALA A 213 18.38 15.98 -20.11
N GLY A 214 17.20 15.57 -20.56
CA GLY A 214 16.79 14.17 -20.58
C GLY A 214 15.37 13.93 -20.05
N TRP A 215 14.97 12.67 -20.01
CA TRP A 215 13.84 12.21 -19.21
C TRP A 215 14.19 12.30 -17.72
N MET A 216 13.49 13.16 -17.00
CA MET A 216 13.50 13.17 -15.54
C MET A 216 12.55 12.10 -15.03
N ILE A 217 13.09 11.11 -14.32
CA ILE A 217 12.33 9.97 -13.81
C ILE A 217 12.31 10.05 -12.28
N SER A 218 11.10 10.11 -11.71
CA SER A 218 10.89 10.10 -10.27
C SER A 218 9.92 9.00 -9.85
N PHE A 219 10.01 8.60 -8.59
CA PHE A 219 9.19 7.55 -8.00
C PHE A 219 8.57 8.04 -6.70
N ALA A 220 7.27 7.77 -6.53
CA ALA A 220 6.56 8.01 -5.28
C ALA A 220 6.14 6.66 -4.66
N ALA A 221 6.58 6.42 -3.43
CA ALA A 221 6.18 5.23 -2.67
C ALA A 221 4.83 5.43 -1.97
N SER A 222 4.07 4.35 -1.87
CA SER A 222 2.79 4.29 -1.14
C SER A 222 2.97 4.28 0.39
N GLU A 223 4.22 4.28 0.86
CA GLU A 223 4.60 4.37 2.27
C GLU A 223 5.87 5.23 2.44
N LEU A 224 6.18 5.58 3.68
CA LEU A 224 7.45 6.21 4.01
C LEU A 224 8.62 5.30 3.62
N ASN A 225 9.68 5.87 3.09
CA ASN A 225 10.90 5.16 2.74
C ASN A 225 12.12 5.98 3.16
N THR A 226 13.24 5.28 3.35
CA THR A 226 14.51 5.88 3.82
C THR A 226 15.59 5.93 2.74
N GLY A 227 15.26 5.49 1.53
CA GLY A 227 16.15 5.51 0.37
C GLY A 227 15.59 4.69 -0.78
N MET A 228 15.96 5.09 -1.99
CA MET A 228 15.61 4.37 -3.21
C MET A 228 16.84 4.13 -4.06
N GLU A 229 16.80 3.02 -4.79
CA GLU A 229 17.82 2.67 -5.76
C GLU A 229 17.17 2.18 -7.04
N TYR A 230 17.81 2.47 -8.16
CA TYR A 230 17.38 2.02 -9.47
C TYR A 230 18.53 1.36 -10.22
N ARG A 231 18.19 0.59 -11.25
CA ARG A 231 19.12 0.22 -12.31
C ARG A 231 18.38 0.15 -13.63
N LEU A 232 19.10 0.39 -14.72
CA LEU A 232 18.55 0.24 -16.06
C LEU A 232 18.71 -1.20 -16.55
N GLY A 233 17.81 -1.65 -17.42
CA GLY A 233 17.84 -3.00 -17.97
C GLY A 233 19.22 -3.35 -18.56
N GLY A 234 19.80 -4.46 -18.09
CA GLY A 234 21.14 -4.90 -18.49
C GLY A 234 22.28 -4.45 -17.57
N GLU A 235 22.01 -3.54 -16.62
CA GLU A 235 22.97 -3.18 -15.56
C GLU A 235 22.88 -4.19 -14.40
N THR A 236 24.02 -4.48 -13.75
CA THR A 236 24.06 -5.34 -12.56
C THR A 236 23.80 -4.55 -11.29
N ASP A 237 24.39 -3.35 -11.21
CA ASP A 237 24.54 -2.59 -9.98
C ASP A 237 23.44 -1.55 -9.83
N PHE A 238 22.90 -1.46 -8.62
CA PHE A 238 21.91 -0.46 -8.23
C PHE A 238 22.60 0.88 -7.92
N LYS A 239 22.00 1.96 -8.39
CA LYS A 239 22.42 3.35 -8.17
C LYS A 239 21.42 4.05 -7.27
N THR A 240 21.90 4.76 -6.26
CA THR A 240 21.06 5.58 -5.37
C THR A 240 20.59 6.84 -6.08
N PHE A 241 19.38 7.28 -5.77
CA PHE A 241 18.83 8.58 -6.17
C PHE A 241 17.95 9.14 -5.04
N GLU A 242 17.86 10.46 -4.94
CA GLU A 242 17.06 11.12 -3.90
C GLU A 242 15.65 11.48 -4.39
N SER A 243 15.56 12.35 -5.40
CA SER A 243 14.26 12.84 -5.92
C SER A 243 13.95 12.32 -7.33
N TYR A 244 14.96 12.30 -8.20
CA TYR A 244 14.85 11.82 -9.57
C TYR A 244 16.22 11.41 -10.08
N PHE A 245 16.24 10.71 -11.21
CA PHE A 245 17.43 10.52 -12.04
C PHE A 245 17.09 10.84 -13.50
N THR A 246 18.12 11.03 -14.32
CA THR A 246 17.96 11.44 -15.71
C THR A 246 18.38 10.33 -16.67
N VAL A 247 17.57 10.10 -17.69
CA VAL A 247 17.86 9.20 -18.81
C VAL A 247 17.89 10.02 -20.11
N PRO A 248 18.81 9.80 -21.06
CA PRO A 248 18.86 10.58 -22.30
C PRO A 248 17.53 10.54 -23.08
N LEU A 249 17.13 11.65 -23.72
CA LEU A 249 15.87 11.74 -24.50
C LEU A 249 15.82 10.71 -25.64
N GLY A 250 16.95 10.47 -26.31
CA GLY A 250 17.07 9.53 -27.41
C GLY A 250 17.17 8.06 -27.00
N THR A 251 16.90 7.73 -25.73
CA THR A 251 16.86 6.36 -25.24
C THR A 251 15.68 5.61 -25.86
N ASP A 252 15.89 4.36 -26.25
CA ASP A 252 14.78 3.50 -26.69
C ASP A 252 13.94 3.03 -25.49
N THR A 253 12.89 2.24 -25.76
CA THR A 253 12.08 1.65 -24.69
C THR A 253 12.98 0.88 -23.73
N THR A 254 12.97 1.27 -22.45
CA THR A 254 13.96 0.82 -21.47
C THR A 254 13.28 0.35 -20.19
N ARG A 255 13.71 -0.82 -19.70
CA ARG A 255 13.30 -1.36 -18.39
C ARG A 255 14.05 -0.63 -17.29
N ILE A 256 13.33 -0.30 -16.22
CA ILE A 256 13.85 0.32 -15.02
C ILE A 256 13.44 -0.56 -13.85
N GLU A 257 14.42 -1.03 -13.10
CA GLU A 257 14.21 -1.79 -11.88
C GLU A 257 14.44 -0.89 -10.68
N VAL A 258 13.47 -0.78 -9.79
CA VAL A 258 13.54 0.10 -8.61
C VAL A 258 13.30 -0.68 -7.33
N ARG A 259 14.13 -0.45 -6.33
CA ARG A 259 13.91 -0.93 -4.97
C ARG A 259 13.93 0.23 -4.00
N TYR A 260 13.19 0.12 -2.91
CA TYR A 260 13.20 1.12 -1.84
C TYR A 260 13.41 0.46 -0.49
N ARG A 261 13.92 1.24 0.45
CA ARG A 261 14.10 0.82 1.83
C ARG A 261 12.89 1.26 2.65
N ASP A 262 12.17 0.31 3.20
CA ASP A 262 11.01 0.57 4.05
C ASP A 262 11.42 1.18 5.41
N PRO A 263 10.45 1.58 6.27
CA PRO A 263 10.78 2.19 7.56
C PRO A 263 11.50 1.27 8.55
N SER A 264 11.46 -0.05 8.35
CA SER A 264 12.22 -1.01 9.15
C SER A 264 13.68 -1.17 8.68
N GLY A 265 14.02 -0.54 7.54
CA GLY A 265 15.35 -0.61 6.96
C GLY A 265 15.52 -1.76 5.96
N ALA A 266 14.47 -2.54 5.69
CA ALA A 266 14.49 -3.66 4.75
C ALA A 266 14.24 -3.20 3.31
N TRP A 267 14.90 -3.85 2.36
CA TRP A 267 14.70 -3.58 0.93
C TRP A 267 13.43 -4.25 0.40
N GLN A 268 12.62 -3.48 -0.30
CA GLN A 268 11.42 -3.92 -1.02
C GLN A 268 11.65 -3.82 -2.52
N GLY A 269 11.23 -4.84 -3.28
CA GLY A 269 11.49 -4.97 -4.71
C GLY A 269 12.68 -5.91 -5.02
N PRO A 270 13.30 -5.79 -6.21
CA PRO A 270 13.06 -4.75 -7.22
C PRO A 270 11.68 -4.86 -7.88
N PHE A 271 11.13 -3.71 -8.24
CA PHE A 271 9.89 -3.54 -8.99
C PHE A 271 10.21 -3.08 -10.40
N ASP A 272 9.45 -3.59 -11.37
CA ASP A 272 9.68 -3.35 -12.78
C ASP A 272 8.84 -2.21 -13.32
N PHE A 273 9.50 -1.30 -14.02
CA PHE A 273 8.90 -0.20 -14.76
C PHE A 273 9.44 -0.17 -16.17
N THR A 274 8.68 0.44 -17.08
CA THR A 274 9.08 0.60 -18.48
C THR A 274 8.94 2.06 -18.87
N LEU A 275 10.05 2.66 -19.29
CA LEU A 275 10.05 3.92 -20.01
C LEU A 275 9.78 3.62 -21.49
N GLU A 276 8.70 4.18 -22.02
CA GLU A 276 8.25 4.11 -23.43
C GLU A 276 8.26 5.54 -24.02
N PRO A 277 9.43 6.13 -24.32
CA PRO A 277 9.58 7.58 -24.52
C PRO A 277 8.57 8.22 -25.46
N ARG A 278 8.28 7.57 -26.59
CA ARG A 278 7.29 8.07 -27.56
C ARG A 278 5.90 8.20 -26.98
N LYS A 279 5.46 7.19 -26.22
CA LYS A 279 4.14 7.16 -25.59
C LYS A 279 4.05 8.19 -24.48
N GLN A 280 5.05 8.24 -23.59
CA GLN A 280 5.05 9.25 -22.51
C GLN A 280 5.13 10.67 -23.06
N LEU A 281 5.83 10.91 -24.16
CA LEU A 281 5.93 12.22 -24.76
C LEU A 281 4.57 12.69 -25.30
N GLY A 282 3.84 11.81 -25.99
CA GLY A 282 2.48 12.07 -26.46
C GLY A 282 1.50 12.31 -25.30
N SER A 283 1.54 11.47 -24.26
CA SER A 283 0.68 11.65 -23.09
C SER A 283 1.00 12.92 -22.30
N PHE A 284 2.29 13.27 -22.17
CA PHE A 284 2.72 14.47 -21.46
C PHE A 284 2.22 15.74 -22.14
N GLY A 285 2.50 15.92 -23.44
CA GLY A 285 2.09 17.13 -24.15
C GLY A 285 0.56 17.23 -24.24
N LYS A 286 -0.16 16.12 -24.43
CA LYS A 286 -1.63 16.09 -24.34
C LYS A 286 -2.12 16.62 -22.99
N SER A 287 -1.63 16.08 -21.87
CA SER A 287 -2.00 16.56 -20.53
C SER A 287 -1.71 18.05 -20.31
N VAL A 288 -0.61 18.57 -20.86
CA VAL A 288 -0.28 20.00 -20.78
C VAL A 288 -1.29 20.83 -21.58
N LEU A 289 -1.57 20.44 -22.81
CA LEU A 289 -2.47 21.15 -23.72
C LEU A 289 -3.91 21.15 -23.18
N GLU A 290 -4.42 20.02 -22.70
CA GLU A 290 -5.77 19.93 -22.12
C GLU A 290 -5.97 20.84 -20.90
N LYS A 291 -4.94 20.98 -20.06
CA LYS A 291 -5.01 21.84 -18.86
C LYS A 291 -4.91 23.32 -19.18
N MET A 292 -4.35 23.67 -20.34
CA MET A 292 -4.06 25.05 -20.71
C MET A 292 -4.50 25.36 -22.15
N PRO A 293 -5.81 25.36 -22.44
CA PRO A 293 -6.31 25.66 -23.78
C PRO A 293 -5.98 27.08 -24.27
N ASN A 294 -5.93 28.04 -23.34
CA ASN A 294 -5.72 29.46 -23.67
C ASN A 294 -4.30 29.79 -24.16
N ILE A 295 -3.35 28.84 -24.11
CA ILE A 295 -1.97 29.05 -24.56
C ILE A 295 -1.65 28.30 -25.86
N TRP A 296 -2.61 27.58 -26.46
CA TRP A 296 -2.36 26.79 -27.67
C TRP A 296 -1.84 27.64 -28.82
N VAL A 297 -2.46 28.80 -28.99
CA VAL A 297 -2.04 29.87 -29.90
C VAL A 297 -2.08 31.21 -29.17
N ALA A 298 -1.38 32.21 -29.70
CA ALA A 298 -1.41 33.56 -29.18
C ALA A 298 -1.58 34.58 -30.31
N LEU A 299 -2.54 35.49 -30.14
CA LEU A 299 -2.65 36.69 -30.98
C LEU A 299 -1.58 37.69 -30.54
N GLY A 300 -0.79 38.19 -31.49
CA GLY A 300 0.22 39.21 -31.21
C GLY A 300 -0.40 40.54 -30.80
N GLU A 301 0.39 41.38 -30.12
CA GLU A 301 -0.01 42.68 -29.59
C GLU A 301 0.90 43.80 -30.12
N GLY A 302 0.42 45.05 -30.12
CA GLY A 302 1.18 46.21 -30.57
C GLY A 302 1.68 46.07 -32.00
N ASP A 303 2.98 46.27 -32.22
CA ASP A 303 3.62 46.12 -33.54
C ASP A 303 3.54 44.68 -34.09
N ASN A 304 3.26 43.71 -33.22
CA ASN A 304 3.07 42.31 -33.59
C ASN A 304 1.60 41.94 -33.81
N ALA A 305 0.66 42.89 -33.82
CA ALA A 305 -0.78 42.62 -33.93
C ALA A 305 -1.19 41.82 -35.18
N LYS A 306 -0.34 41.84 -36.21
CA LYS A 306 -0.48 41.09 -37.46
C LYS A 306 -0.06 39.62 -37.38
N TRP A 307 0.39 39.12 -36.23
CA TRP A 307 0.88 37.74 -36.09
C TRP A 307 -0.06 36.88 -35.23
N LEU A 308 -0.30 35.65 -35.69
CA LEU A 308 -0.85 34.56 -34.88
C LEU A 308 0.25 33.54 -34.63
N TYR A 309 0.61 33.34 -33.37
CA TYR A 309 1.67 32.45 -32.93
C TYR A 309 1.12 31.06 -32.57
N PHE A 310 1.78 30.01 -33.05
CA PHE A 310 1.52 28.59 -32.77
C PHE A 310 2.66 27.95 -31.95
N THR A 311 3.54 28.77 -31.36
CA THR A 311 4.77 28.33 -30.67
C THR A 311 4.51 27.23 -29.65
N THR A 312 3.50 27.38 -28.79
CA THR A 312 3.16 26.38 -27.78
C THR A 312 2.72 25.06 -28.40
N ALA A 313 1.78 25.09 -29.33
CA ALA A 313 1.33 23.88 -30.03
C ALA A 313 2.49 23.19 -30.77
N MET A 314 3.41 23.96 -31.35
CA MET A 314 4.59 23.42 -32.04
C MET A 314 5.60 22.76 -31.09
N VAL A 315 5.78 23.31 -29.89
CA VAL A 315 6.61 22.68 -28.84
C VAL A 315 6.01 21.34 -28.39
N TYR A 316 4.68 21.23 -28.33
CA TYR A 316 3.99 19.98 -27.96
C TYR A 316 3.54 19.15 -29.18
N ARG A 317 4.10 19.39 -30.37
CA ARG A 317 3.69 18.74 -31.64
C ARG A 317 3.71 17.21 -31.58
N CYS A 318 4.57 16.62 -30.76
CA CYS A 318 4.63 15.17 -30.59
C CYS A 318 3.36 14.56 -29.99
N SER A 319 2.46 15.37 -29.44
CA SER A 319 1.15 14.96 -28.95
C SER A 319 0.01 15.27 -29.93
N ILE A 320 0.25 16.07 -30.96
CA ILE A 320 -0.77 16.62 -31.86
C ILE A 320 -0.65 15.95 -33.22
N ASP A 321 -1.74 15.35 -33.69
CA ASP A 321 -1.88 14.86 -35.06
C ASP A 321 -2.30 15.99 -36.00
N ARG A 322 -3.27 16.81 -35.57
CA ARG A 322 -3.79 17.91 -36.37
C ARG A 322 -4.12 19.15 -35.54
N LEU A 323 -3.80 20.33 -36.08
CA LEU A 323 -4.18 21.63 -35.52
C LEU A 323 -5.07 22.38 -36.51
N GLU A 324 -6.33 22.55 -36.15
CA GLU A 324 -7.30 23.32 -36.93
C GLU A 324 -7.53 24.67 -36.26
N TYR A 325 -7.64 25.74 -37.06
CA TYR A 325 -7.93 27.08 -36.57
C TYR A 325 -8.91 27.83 -37.48
N GLY A 326 -9.57 28.85 -36.95
CA GLY A 326 -10.44 29.76 -37.67
C GLY A 326 -10.27 31.20 -37.17
N LEU A 327 -10.30 32.17 -38.06
CA LEU A 327 -10.17 33.60 -37.75
C LEU A 327 -11.56 34.24 -37.79
N ASP A 328 -12.00 34.84 -36.68
CA ASP A 328 -13.34 35.43 -36.52
C ASP A 328 -14.51 34.51 -36.91
N THR A 329 -14.34 33.20 -36.76
CA THR A 329 -15.37 32.18 -36.97
C THR A 329 -15.36 31.19 -35.81
N ASP A 330 -16.54 30.76 -35.36
CA ASP A 330 -16.66 29.77 -34.28
C ASP A 330 -16.32 28.35 -34.72
N THR A 331 -16.22 28.10 -36.03
CA THR A 331 -15.82 26.79 -36.58
C THR A 331 -14.47 26.89 -37.27
N PRO A 332 -13.43 26.18 -36.78
CA PRO A 332 -12.15 26.08 -37.45
C PRO A 332 -12.31 25.56 -38.88
N ASP A 333 -11.77 26.30 -39.85
CA ASP A 333 -11.90 26.05 -41.28
C ASP A 333 -10.53 25.96 -42.00
N ARG A 334 -9.44 26.15 -41.26
CA ARG A 334 -8.05 26.08 -41.74
C ARG A 334 -7.25 25.11 -40.89
N GLU A 335 -6.17 24.60 -41.47
CA GLU A 335 -5.23 23.71 -40.80
C GLU A 335 -3.84 24.35 -40.76
N PHE A 336 -3.19 24.30 -39.61
CA PHE A 336 -1.80 24.70 -39.47
C PHE A 336 -0.91 23.46 -39.54
N SER A 337 0.00 23.43 -40.52
CA SER A 337 0.94 22.32 -40.70
C SER A 337 2.01 22.35 -39.62
N LEU A 338 1.91 21.45 -38.64
CA LEU A 338 2.97 21.23 -37.66
C LEU A 338 4.13 20.44 -38.31
N PRO A 339 5.39 20.74 -37.96
CA PRO A 339 6.52 19.92 -38.38
C PRO A 339 6.43 18.52 -37.76
N PRO A 340 7.13 17.52 -38.31
CA PRO A 340 7.16 16.18 -37.72
C PRO A 340 7.73 16.20 -36.29
N CYS A 341 7.24 15.28 -35.46
CA CYS A 341 7.82 15.04 -34.14
C CYS A 341 9.24 14.47 -34.27
N ASP A 342 10.20 15.05 -33.55
CA ASP A 342 11.50 14.44 -33.30
C ASP A 342 11.58 13.99 -31.83
N PRO A 343 11.51 12.68 -31.54
CA PRO A 343 11.59 12.19 -30.17
C PRO A 343 12.94 12.49 -29.48
N ARG A 344 14.01 12.78 -30.24
CA ARG A 344 15.33 13.10 -29.68
C ARG A 344 15.46 14.56 -29.28
N ASP A 345 14.68 15.43 -29.92
CA ASP A 345 14.59 16.85 -29.60
C ASP A 345 13.14 17.36 -29.69
N PRO A 346 12.27 16.87 -28.79
CA PRO A 346 10.83 17.02 -28.97
C PRO A 346 10.33 18.42 -28.66
N MET A 347 11.11 19.21 -27.92
CA MET A 347 10.73 20.55 -27.48
C MET A 347 11.34 21.65 -28.36
N ALA A 348 12.35 21.35 -29.19
CA ALA A 348 12.89 22.32 -30.12
C ALA A 348 11.96 22.56 -31.31
N ILE A 349 11.89 23.81 -31.75
CA ILE A 349 11.26 24.16 -33.03
C ILE A 349 12.31 23.94 -34.12
N PRO A 350 12.05 23.11 -35.15
CA PRO A 350 13.02 22.83 -36.19
C PRO A 350 13.43 24.09 -36.96
N ASP A 351 14.72 24.18 -37.29
CA ASP A 351 15.27 25.28 -38.07
C ASP A 351 14.49 25.48 -39.39
N GLY A 352 14.26 26.74 -39.75
CA GLY A 352 13.50 27.11 -40.94
C GLY A 352 11.98 26.99 -40.81
N THR A 353 11.45 26.54 -39.67
CA THR A 353 10.01 26.51 -39.41
C THR A 353 9.55 27.84 -38.82
N LEU A 354 8.52 28.45 -39.41
CA LEU A 354 7.87 29.64 -38.86
C LEU A 354 6.74 29.22 -37.91
N PRO A 355 6.84 29.48 -36.59
CA PRO A 355 5.79 29.15 -35.63
C PRO A 355 4.67 30.19 -35.62
N MET A 356 4.47 30.92 -36.72
CA MET A 356 3.50 32.00 -36.79
C MET A 356 3.03 32.23 -38.23
N ILE A 357 1.83 32.80 -38.37
CA ILE A 357 1.29 33.26 -39.65
C ILE A 357 0.88 34.72 -39.55
N GLU A 358 0.89 35.41 -40.69
CA GLU A 358 0.36 36.77 -40.78
C GLU A 358 -1.19 36.73 -40.85
N ILE A 359 -1.84 37.63 -40.13
CA ILE A 359 -3.30 37.80 -40.03
C ILE A 359 -3.67 39.28 -40.12
N ASP A 360 -4.95 39.58 -40.39
CA ASP A 360 -5.46 40.95 -40.25
C ASP A 360 -5.38 41.39 -38.76
N PRO A 361 -4.77 42.53 -38.44
CA PRO A 361 -4.71 43.06 -37.08
C PRO A 361 -6.09 43.27 -36.43
N LYS A 362 -7.18 43.31 -37.22
CA LYS A 362 -8.56 43.45 -36.76
C LYS A 362 -9.20 42.14 -36.31
N VAL A 363 -8.55 40.99 -36.48
CA VAL A 363 -9.07 39.70 -35.99
C VAL A 363 -9.29 39.79 -34.48
N ASP A 364 -10.52 39.63 -34.04
CA ASP A 364 -10.93 39.75 -32.64
C ASP A 364 -10.68 38.46 -31.86
N PHE A 365 -10.81 37.30 -32.51
CA PHE A 365 -10.61 36.01 -31.87
C PHE A 365 -10.18 34.91 -32.84
N VAL A 366 -9.64 33.84 -32.27
CA VAL A 366 -9.29 32.61 -32.99
C VAL A 366 -10.03 31.43 -32.36
N SER A 367 -10.73 30.64 -33.18
CA SER A 367 -11.19 29.31 -32.78
C SER A 367 -10.13 28.29 -33.09
N VAL A 368 -9.86 27.35 -32.17
CA VAL A 368 -8.84 26.31 -32.32
C VAL A 368 -9.40 24.97 -31.91
N ARG A 369 -9.02 23.93 -32.65
CA ARG A 369 -9.33 22.55 -32.32
C ARG A 369 -8.09 21.69 -32.55
N LEU A 370 -7.75 20.84 -31.58
CA LEU A 370 -6.66 19.89 -31.69
C LEU A 370 -7.22 18.48 -31.92
N THR A 371 -6.54 17.71 -32.75
CA THR A 371 -6.64 16.25 -32.79
C THR A 371 -5.32 15.70 -32.26
N PHE A 372 -5.36 14.91 -31.20
CA PHE A 372 -4.17 14.33 -30.58
C PHE A 372 -3.69 13.10 -31.35
N ALA A 373 -2.45 12.69 -31.12
CA ALA A 373 -1.82 11.53 -31.74
C ALA A 373 -2.53 10.19 -31.43
N ASP A 374 -3.37 10.15 -30.39
CA ASP A 374 -4.24 9.01 -30.06
C ASP A 374 -5.61 9.06 -30.75
N GLY A 375 -5.86 10.08 -31.58
CA GLY A 375 -7.09 10.30 -32.32
C GLY A 375 -8.17 11.06 -31.54
N GLU A 376 -7.97 11.34 -30.25
CA GLU A 376 -8.92 12.13 -29.47
C GLU A 376 -8.94 13.58 -29.98
N ARG A 377 -10.14 14.16 -30.07
CA ARG A 377 -10.35 15.51 -30.58
C ARG A 377 -10.91 16.39 -29.48
N THR A 378 -10.35 17.59 -29.34
CA THR A 378 -10.81 18.56 -28.36
C THR A 378 -12.15 19.18 -28.80
N GLU A 379 -12.85 19.78 -27.86
CA GLU A 379 -13.84 20.80 -28.21
C GLU A 379 -13.16 21.99 -28.91
N VAL A 380 -13.97 22.87 -29.52
CA VAL A 380 -13.45 24.12 -30.06
C VAL A 380 -13.18 25.07 -28.91
N HIS A 381 -11.95 25.54 -28.81
CA HIS A 381 -11.58 26.58 -27.87
C HIS A 381 -11.46 27.92 -28.58
N ARG A 382 -12.04 28.95 -27.98
CA ARG A 382 -12.02 30.31 -28.48
C ARG A 382 -11.02 31.14 -27.68
N ILE A 383 -10.07 31.75 -28.37
CA ILE A 383 -9.01 32.57 -27.79
C ILE A 383 -9.22 34.00 -28.27
N GLU A 384 -9.62 34.86 -27.34
CA GLU A 384 -9.89 36.28 -27.60
C GLU A 384 -8.58 37.07 -27.68
N ARG A 385 -8.58 38.11 -28.51
CA ARG A 385 -7.54 39.14 -28.48
C ARG A 385 -7.59 39.84 -27.13
N ARG A 386 -6.43 39.97 -26.48
CA ARG A 386 -6.31 40.81 -25.28
C ARG A 386 -6.49 42.27 -25.69
N ARG A 387 -7.41 42.95 -25.00
CA ARG A 387 -7.75 44.35 -25.24
C ARG A 387 -6.92 45.28 -24.39
#